data_AF-A0A2A5XSK2-F1
#
_entry.id   AF-A0A2A5XSK2-F1
#
_cell.length_a   1.000
_cell.length_b   1.000
_cell.length_c   1.000
_cell.angle_alpha   90.00
_cell.angle_beta   90.00
_cell.angle_gamma   90.00
#
_symmetry.space_group_name_H-M   'P 1'
#
loop_
_entity.id
_entity.type
_entity.pdbx_description
1 polymer ?
#
loop_
_entity_poly.entity_id
_entity_poly.type
_entity_poly.pdbx_seq_one_letter_code
_entity_poly.pdbx_strand_id
1 'polypeptide(L)'
;GDNLNAGAISGVKQIKNPIKLARKVMEESDHVFLSGLGAEKFALSKGFELISNENLITKKRLKSLKNIKKRDSIIDNKFGTVGCVAVDKNGNITSGTSTGGMTNKKWNRIGDVPIIGAGTYANNETCGISSTGWGEFFIRNVVAYDISAQIEYSKTSIKNAAKNTLEKVKKLGGSGGVIGIDKDLNIIMEFNTEGMYRGFKKYNGETEIKIYK
;
A
#
# COMPACT_ATOMS: atom_id res chain seq x y z
N GLY A 1 -1.69 -3.27 14.64
CA GLY A 1 -2.41 -4.55 14.51
C GLY A 1 -3.01 -4.95 15.84
N ASP A 2 -2.25 -4.76 16.91
CA ASP A 2 -2.60 -4.85 18.33
C ASP A 2 -3.90 -4.15 18.75
N ASN A 3 -4.13 -2.91 18.33
CA ASN A 3 -5.30 -2.12 18.72
C ASN A 3 -6.06 -1.52 17.53
N LEU A 4 -5.74 -1.98 16.31
CA LEU A 4 -6.29 -1.49 15.05
C LEU A 4 -6.07 0.03 14.79
N ASN A 5 -5.20 0.70 15.54
CA ASN A 5 -4.86 2.10 15.28
C ASN A 5 -4.17 2.24 13.91
N ALA A 6 -4.40 3.36 13.24
CA ALA A 6 -3.94 3.60 11.89
C ALA A 6 -3.71 5.08 11.63
N GLY A 7 -2.81 5.36 10.68
CA GLY A 7 -2.56 6.71 10.20
C GLY A 7 -2.33 6.71 8.71
N ALA A 8 -2.93 7.69 8.04
CA ALA A 8 -2.92 7.83 6.60
C ALA A 8 -2.77 9.30 6.21
N ILE A 9 -2.11 9.51 5.08
CA ILE A 9 -2.04 10.81 4.43
C ILE A 9 -2.18 10.68 2.91
N SER A 10 -2.77 11.69 2.28
CA SER A 10 -2.92 11.74 0.82
C SER A 10 -2.68 13.14 0.28
N GLY A 11 -2.30 13.24 -1.00
CA GLY A 11 -2.22 14.53 -1.70
C GLY A 11 -1.10 15.48 -1.23
N VAL A 12 -0.17 15.02 -0.40
CA VAL A 12 1.02 15.81 -0.01
C VAL A 12 2.01 15.94 -1.16
N LYS A 13 2.71 17.05 -1.22
CA LYS A 13 3.67 17.41 -2.28
C LYS A 13 5.06 17.73 -1.75
N GLN A 14 5.15 18.16 -0.49
CA GLN A 14 6.38 18.73 0.09
C GLN A 14 6.99 17.84 1.17
N ILE A 15 6.57 16.58 1.27
CA ILE A 15 7.00 15.65 2.33
C ILE A 15 7.92 14.59 1.74
N LYS A 16 9.18 14.55 2.19
CA LYS A 16 10.19 13.59 1.73
C LYS A 16 9.83 12.14 2.03
N ASN A 17 9.26 11.87 3.21
CA ASN A 17 8.90 10.53 3.66
C ASN A 17 7.43 10.48 4.10
N PRO A 18 6.48 10.30 3.17
CA PRO A 18 5.04 10.21 3.45
C PRO A 18 4.70 9.23 4.58
N ILE A 19 5.35 8.06 4.62
CA ILE A 19 5.09 7.03 5.64
C ILE A 19 5.44 7.49 7.07
N LYS A 20 6.43 8.36 7.25
CA LYS A 20 6.76 8.93 8.56
C LYS A 20 5.68 9.89 9.04
N LEU A 21 5.11 10.67 8.12
CA LEU A 21 4.01 11.57 8.44
C LEU A 21 2.72 10.80 8.75
N ALA A 22 2.42 9.75 7.98
CA ALA A 22 1.29 8.86 8.26
C ALA A 22 1.40 8.24 9.67
N ARG A 23 2.61 7.80 10.08
CA ARG A 23 2.87 7.35 11.45
C ARG A 23 2.61 8.43 12.49
N LYS A 24 2.99 9.69 12.24
CA LYS A 24 2.71 10.80 13.15
C LYS A 24 1.22 11.14 13.26
N VAL A 25 0.45 10.94 12.19
CA VAL A 25 -1.02 11.02 12.26
C VAL A 25 -1.55 9.96 13.23
N MET A 26 -1.09 8.71 13.10
CA MET A 26 -1.48 7.61 13.98
C MET A 26 -1.12 7.81 15.46
N GLU A 27 0.09 8.32 15.73
CA GLU A 27 0.65 8.38 17.08
C GLU A 27 0.37 9.69 17.82
N GLU A 28 0.11 10.79 17.09
CA GLU A 28 0.08 12.13 17.68
C GLU A 28 -1.04 13.03 17.16
N SER A 29 -2.16 12.43 16.74
CA SER A 29 -3.42 13.12 16.45
C SER A 29 -4.60 12.25 16.84
N ASP A 30 -5.78 12.85 17.01
CA ASP A 30 -7.05 12.14 17.24
C ASP A 30 -7.70 11.69 15.91
N HIS A 31 -6.93 11.60 14.83
CA HIS A 31 -7.42 11.37 13.49
C HIS A 31 -6.69 10.22 12.81
N VAL A 32 -7.40 9.52 11.93
CA VAL A 32 -6.82 8.42 11.13
C VAL A 32 -6.25 8.94 9.81
N PHE A 33 -6.84 9.98 9.21
CA PHE A 33 -6.53 10.33 7.81
C PHE A 33 -6.56 11.84 7.57
N LEU A 34 -5.41 12.40 7.17
CA LEU A 34 -5.28 13.80 6.74
C LEU A 34 -4.99 13.90 5.24
N SER A 35 -5.32 15.04 4.61
CA SER A 35 -5.07 15.22 3.18
C SER A 35 -4.55 16.60 2.80
N GLY A 36 -3.81 16.65 1.69
CA GLY A 36 -3.33 17.85 1.03
C GLY A 36 -2.60 18.81 1.96
N LEU A 37 -2.96 20.09 1.87
CA LEU A 37 -2.37 21.16 2.69
C LEU A 37 -2.62 20.98 4.18
N GLY A 38 -3.73 20.34 4.59
CA GLY A 38 -3.99 20.05 6.00
C GLY A 38 -2.97 19.08 6.58
N ALA A 39 -2.62 18.04 5.82
CA ALA A 39 -1.56 17.10 6.21
C ALA A 39 -0.18 17.78 6.26
N GLU A 40 0.12 18.72 5.35
CA GLU A 40 1.39 19.47 5.39
C GLU A 40 1.46 20.47 6.56
N LYS A 41 0.35 21.13 6.91
CA LYS A 41 0.26 21.95 8.12
C LYS A 41 0.50 21.13 9.37
N PHE A 42 -0.11 19.94 9.45
CA PHE A 42 0.15 19.01 10.53
C PHE A 42 1.63 18.61 10.55
N ALA A 43 2.24 18.30 9.40
CA ALA A 43 3.65 17.97 9.31
C ALA A 43 4.55 19.06 9.91
N LEU A 44 4.30 20.34 9.57
CA LEU A 44 5.01 21.48 10.16
C LEU A 44 4.86 21.53 11.69
N SER A 45 3.66 21.32 12.21
CA SER A 45 3.42 21.28 13.66
C SER A 45 4.18 20.14 14.37
N LYS A 46 4.57 19.10 13.62
CA LYS A 46 5.36 17.96 14.10
C LYS A 46 6.86 18.06 13.78
N GLY A 47 7.32 19.24 13.34
CA GLY A 47 8.73 19.50 13.07
C GLY A 47 9.26 18.88 11.77
N PHE A 48 8.39 18.57 10.81
CA PHE A 48 8.87 18.12 9.49
C PHE A 48 9.39 19.31 8.69
N GLU A 49 10.57 19.12 8.09
CA GLU A 49 11.06 20.01 7.05
C GLU A 49 10.29 19.76 5.75
N LEU A 50 9.75 20.83 5.18
CA LEU A 50 9.17 20.80 3.85
C LEU A 50 10.28 20.87 2.81
N ILE A 51 10.17 20.02 1.79
CA ILE A 51 11.08 20.03 0.65
C ILE A 51 10.38 20.57 -0.60
N SER A 52 11.17 21.16 -1.51
CA SER A 52 10.66 21.44 -2.85
C SER A 52 10.22 20.15 -3.52
N ASN A 53 9.01 20.15 -4.09
CA ASN A 53 8.48 19.03 -4.85
C ASN A 53 9.38 18.68 -6.07
N GLU A 54 10.17 19.63 -6.56
CA GLU A 54 11.14 19.41 -7.65
C GLU A 54 12.20 18.36 -7.26
N ASN A 55 12.57 18.29 -5.98
CA ASN A 55 13.53 17.32 -5.46
C ASN A 55 13.03 15.86 -5.56
N LEU A 56 11.72 15.66 -5.73
CA LEU A 56 11.10 14.34 -5.89
C LEU A 56 10.97 13.92 -7.37
N ILE A 57 11.22 14.83 -8.30
CA ILE A 57 11.06 14.59 -9.73
C ILE A 57 12.31 13.94 -10.31
N THR A 58 12.13 12.82 -11.02
CA THR A 58 13.23 12.12 -11.70
C THR A 58 13.10 12.19 -13.22
N LYS A 59 14.23 12.27 -13.94
CA LYS A 59 14.27 12.23 -15.41
C LYS A 59 13.53 11.02 -15.98
N LYS A 60 13.66 9.85 -15.31
CA LYS A 60 12.96 8.61 -15.69
C LYS A 60 11.44 8.76 -15.63
N ARG A 61 10.88 9.32 -14.54
CA ARG A 61 9.43 9.53 -14.40
C ARG A 61 8.89 10.62 -15.31
N LEU A 62 9.67 11.68 -15.58
CA LEU A 62 9.32 12.68 -16.59
C LEU A 62 9.20 12.07 -18.00
N LYS A 63 10.12 11.17 -18.39
CA LYS A 63 10.05 10.45 -19.67
C LYS A 63 8.81 9.56 -19.75
N SER A 64 8.48 8.84 -18.67
CA SER A 64 7.25 8.03 -18.57
C SER A 64 5.99 8.89 -18.76
N LEU A 65 5.91 10.06 -18.11
CA LEU A 65 4.81 11.00 -18.28
C LEU A 65 4.69 11.50 -19.73
N LYS A 66 5.80 11.90 -20.35
CA LYS A 66 5.82 12.35 -21.76
C LYS A 66 5.29 11.25 -22.71
N ASN A 67 5.71 10.01 -22.50
CA ASN A 67 5.29 8.88 -23.34
C ASN A 67 3.80 8.55 -23.18
N ILE A 68 3.28 8.59 -21.94
CA ILE A 68 1.87 8.31 -21.66
C ILE A 68 0.97 9.38 -22.26
N LYS A 69 1.34 10.66 -22.16
CA LYS A 69 0.59 11.76 -22.80
C LYS A 69 0.51 11.64 -24.33
N LYS A 70 1.55 11.10 -24.99
CA LYS A 70 1.52 10.86 -26.44
C LYS A 70 0.54 9.78 -26.88
N ARG A 71 0.21 8.84 -25.99
CA ARG A 71 -0.69 7.71 -26.28
C ARG A 71 -2.15 7.98 -25.90
N ASP A 72 -2.42 9.16 -25.34
CA ASP A 72 -3.71 9.53 -24.72
C ASP A 72 -4.32 8.43 -23.84
N SER A 73 -3.46 7.73 -23.09
CA SER A 73 -3.85 6.65 -22.19
C SER A 73 -3.49 7.01 -20.76
N ILE A 74 -4.18 6.41 -19.80
CA ILE A 74 -3.83 6.45 -18.36
C ILE A 74 -3.31 5.10 -17.86
N ILE A 75 -3.30 4.08 -18.72
CA ILE A 75 -2.94 2.71 -18.36
C ILE A 75 -1.41 2.59 -18.41
N ASP A 76 -0.80 2.50 -17.23
CA ASP A 76 0.60 2.13 -17.04
C ASP A 76 0.63 0.78 -16.31
N ASN A 77 1.10 -0.27 -16.97
CA ASN A 77 1.21 -1.60 -16.38
C ASN A 77 2.33 -1.70 -15.33
N LYS A 78 3.06 -0.60 -15.08
CA LYS A 78 4.13 -0.53 -14.08
C LYS A 78 3.71 0.27 -12.85
N PHE A 79 3.30 -0.45 -11.81
CA PHE A 79 2.94 0.14 -10.53
C PHE A 79 4.19 0.62 -9.77
N GLY A 80 4.11 1.82 -9.19
CA GLY A 80 5.19 2.46 -8.43
C GLY A 80 5.01 2.40 -6.91
N THR A 81 4.03 1.62 -6.43
CA THR A 81 3.73 1.48 -5.00
C THR A 81 4.75 0.56 -4.33
N VAL A 82 5.14 0.92 -3.11
CA VAL A 82 5.99 0.10 -2.23
C VAL A 82 5.25 -0.18 -0.93
N GLY A 83 5.59 -1.28 -0.29
CA GLY A 83 4.93 -1.69 0.94
C GLY A 83 5.73 -2.71 1.74
N CYS A 84 5.36 -2.87 3.00
CA CYS A 84 5.97 -3.79 3.94
C CYS A 84 4.93 -4.31 4.93
N VAL A 85 5.04 -5.59 5.28
CA VAL A 85 4.33 -6.21 6.39
C VAL A 85 5.38 -6.87 7.28
N ALA A 86 5.24 -6.71 8.59
CA ALA A 86 6.17 -7.26 9.57
C ALA A 86 5.41 -7.78 10.80
N VAL A 87 5.99 -8.78 11.44
CA VAL A 87 5.55 -9.28 12.75
C VAL A 87 6.73 -9.17 13.71
N ASP A 88 6.51 -8.55 14.87
CA ASP A 88 7.54 -8.40 15.89
C ASP A 88 7.64 -9.63 16.82
N LYS A 89 8.61 -9.61 17.75
CA LYS A 89 8.83 -10.70 18.72
C LYS A 89 7.66 -10.92 19.70
N ASN A 90 6.74 -9.96 19.80
CA ASN A 90 5.56 -10.03 20.65
C ASN A 90 4.33 -10.53 19.85
N GLY A 91 4.49 -10.85 18.56
CA GLY A 91 3.40 -11.25 17.68
C GLY A 91 2.62 -10.07 17.09
N ASN A 92 3.07 -8.83 17.26
CA ASN A 92 2.34 -7.68 16.72
C ASN A 92 2.54 -7.56 15.22
N ILE A 93 1.42 -7.54 14.50
CA ILE A 93 1.39 -7.40 13.06
C ILE A 93 1.26 -5.92 12.69
N THR A 94 2.16 -5.45 11.82
CA THR A 94 2.17 -4.09 11.29
C THR A 94 2.27 -4.13 9.77
N SER A 95 1.54 -3.22 9.11
CA SER A 95 1.61 -3.01 7.66
C SER A 95 1.79 -1.53 7.35
N GLY A 96 2.52 -1.23 6.29
CA GLY A 96 2.70 0.13 5.79
C GLY A 96 2.90 0.15 4.28
N THR A 97 2.22 1.07 3.61
CA THR A 97 2.25 1.20 2.15
C THR A 97 2.43 2.66 1.75
N SER A 98 3.17 2.93 0.68
CA SER A 98 3.43 4.30 0.19
C SER A 98 3.51 4.34 -1.33
N THR A 99 3.01 5.42 -1.93
CA THR A 99 2.97 5.56 -3.39
C THR A 99 2.98 7.01 -3.85
N GLY A 100 3.50 7.25 -5.06
CA GLY A 100 3.26 8.49 -5.81
C GLY A 100 1.91 8.49 -6.55
N GLY A 101 1.25 7.33 -6.62
CA GLY A 101 0.04 7.08 -7.39
C GLY A 101 0.35 6.69 -8.84
N MET A 102 -0.57 7.02 -9.74
CA MET A 102 -0.46 6.70 -11.17
C MET A 102 0.21 7.84 -11.95
N THR A 103 0.98 7.48 -12.97
CA THR A 103 1.47 8.44 -13.95
C THR A 103 0.28 9.09 -14.66
N ASN A 104 0.35 10.41 -14.90
CA ASN A 104 -0.72 11.18 -15.55
C ASN A 104 -2.07 11.18 -14.81
N LYS A 105 -2.08 10.93 -13.48
CA LYS A 105 -3.30 11.03 -12.66
C LYS A 105 -3.95 12.42 -12.76
N LYS A 106 -5.29 12.46 -12.82
CA LYS A 106 -6.09 13.69 -12.88
C LYS A 106 -6.49 14.18 -11.47
N TRP A 107 -6.76 15.47 -11.33
CA TRP A 107 -7.51 16.12 -10.23
C TRP A 107 -7.20 15.61 -8.81
N ASN A 108 -5.93 15.41 -8.47
CA ASN A 108 -5.51 14.86 -7.17
C ASN A 108 -6.08 13.46 -6.84
N ARG A 109 -6.36 12.62 -7.86
CA ARG A 109 -6.83 11.24 -7.71
C ARG A 109 -6.06 10.51 -6.60
N ILE A 110 -6.84 9.90 -5.70
CA ILE A 110 -6.36 9.09 -4.58
C ILE A 110 -6.60 7.62 -4.94
N GLY A 111 -5.57 6.79 -4.73
CA GLY A 111 -5.65 5.34 -4.92
C GLY A 111 -5.96 4.62 -3.61
N ASP A 112 -5.79 3.31 -3.63
CA ASP A 112 -6.00 2.38 -2.51
C ASP A 112 -5.06 2.58 -1.33
N VAL A 113 -3.81 2.98 -1.59
CA VAL A 113 -2.72 3.01 -0.59
C VAL A 113 -3.07 3.72 0.73
N PRO A 114 -3.59 4.96 0.74
CA PRO A 114 -3.93 5.62 2.01
C PRO A 114 -5.29 5.20 2.58
N ILE A 115 -6.04 4.33 1.90
CA ILE A 115 -7.34 3.85 2.35
C ILE A 115 -7.13 2.59 3.18
N ILE A 116 -7.28 2.72 4.50
CA ILE A 116 -7.19 1.59 5.44
C ILE A 116 -8.25 0.55 5.07
N GLY A 117 -7.81 -0.70 4.90
CA GLY A 117 -8.64 -1.80 4.41
C GLY A 117 -8.64 -2.01 2.90
N ALA A 118 -8.19 -1.05 2.09
CA ALA A 118 -7.99 -1.27 0.67
C ALA A 118 -6.52 -1.55 0.35
N GLY A 119 -5.63 -0.57 0.58
CA GLY A 119 -4.22 -0.66 0.24
C GLY A 119 -3.31 -1.10 1.40
N THR A 120 -3.74 -0.85 2.64
CA THR A 120 -2.99 -1.16 3.86
C THR A 120 -3.95 -1.64 4.93
N TYR A 121 -3.63 -2.75 5.59
CA TYR A 121 -4.40 -3.24 6.73
C TYR A 121 -3.52 -4.09 7.66
N ALA A 122 -3.81 -4.09 8.95
CA ALA A 122 -3.16 -4.98 9.93
C ALA A 122 -4.06 -5.25 11.13
N ASN A 123 -4.26 -6.52 11.45
CA ASN A 123 -4.99 -6.99 12.63
C ASN A 123 -4.26 -8.22 13.20
N ASN A 124 -3.95 -8.22 14.50
CA ASN A 124 -3.26 -9.32 15.16
C ASN A 124 -4.08 -10.63 15.17
N GLU A 125 -5.41 -10.55 15.07
CA GLU A 125 -6.28 -11.73 15.04
C GLU A 125 -6.30 -12.44 13.67
N THR A 126 -5.80 -11.78 12.62
CA THR A 126 -5.86 -12.28 11.25
C THR A 126 -4.53 -12.12 10.53
N CYS A 127 -4.27 -10.96 9.95
CA CYS A 127 -3.12 -10.70 9.09
C CYS A 127 -2.80 -9.22 8.91
N GLY A 128 -1.60 -8.99 8.38
CA GLY A 128 -1.16 -7.72 7.82
C GLY A 128 -1.08 -7.85 6.31
N ILE A 129 -1.60 -6.85 5.60
CA ILE A 129 -1.63 -6.82 4.14
C ILE A 129 -1.14 -5.45 3.65
N SER A 130 -0.28 -5.47 2.64
CA SER A 130 0.06 -4.29 1.83
C SER A 130 -0.19 -4.61 0.36
N SER A 131 -0.86 -3.69 -0.32
CA SER A 131 -1.28 -3.87 -1.71
C SER A 131 -0.50 -2.98 -2.69
N THR A 132 -0.48 -3.40 -3.95
CA THR A 132 0.02 -2.62 -5.09
C THR A 132 -0.79 -2.97 -6.33
N GLY A 133 -1.22 -1.97 -7.10
CA GLY A 133 -2.00 -2.25 -8.30
C GLY A 133 -2.83 -1.07 -8.80
N TRP A 134 -3.87 -1.40 -9.57
CA TRP A 134 -4.84 -0.43 -10.05
C TRP A 134 -5.83 -0.08 -8.93
N GLY A 135 -5.50 1.01 -8.22
CA GLY A 135 -6.18 1.43 -7.00
C GLY A 135 -7.71 1.48 -7.03
N GLU A 136 -8.36 1.90 -8.12
CA GLU A 136 -9.84 1.91 -8.20
C GLU A 136 -10.45 0.53 -7.93
N PHE A 137 -9.85 -0.54 -8.46
CA PHE A 137 -10.34 -1.90 -8.23
C PHE A 137 -10.00 -2.41 -6.84
N PHE A 138 -8.89 -1.97 -6.27
CA PHE A 138 -8.48 -2.33 -4.91
C PHE A 138 -9.37 -1.68 -3.86
N ILE A 139 -9.76 -0.41 -4.07
CA ILE A 139 -10.76 0.28 -3.24
C ILE A 139 -12.11 -0.43 -3.34
N ARG A 140 -12.60 -0.66 -4.57
CA ARG A 140 -13.94 -1.24 -4.80
C ARG A 140 -14.10 -2.67 -4.27
N ASN A 141 -13.01 -3.44 -4.18
CA ASN A 141 -13.02 -4.78 -3.59
C ASN A 141 -12.55 -4.81 -2.13
N VAL A 142 -12.20 -3.66 -1.54
CA VAL A 142 -11.69 -3.55 -0.16
C VAL A 142 -10.57 -4.57 0.11
N VAL A 143 -9.62 -4.67 -0.83
CA VAL A 143 -8.75 -5.85 -1.00
C VAL A 143 -8.03 -6.30 0.29
N ALA A 144 -7.40 -5.37 1.00
CA ALA A 144 -6.64 -5.74 2.20
C ALA A 144 -7.55 -6.27 3.33
N TYR A 145 -8.72 -5.67 3.51
CA TYR A 145 -9.70 -6.12 4.51
C TYR A 145 -10.47 -7.37 4.07
N ASP A 146 -10.80 -7.53 2.78
CA ASP A 146 -11.48 -8.73 2.26
C ASP A 146 -10.64 -10.00 2.51
N ILE A 147 -9.31 -9.89 2.47
CA ILE A 147 -8.39 -10.97 2.86
C ILE A 147 -8.49 -11.26 4.36
N SER A 148 -8.43 -10.22 5.20
CA SER A 148 -8.59 -10.36 6.66
C SER A 148 -9.94 -10.98 7.01
N ALA A 149 -11.04 -10.50 6.41
CA ALA A 149 -12.39 -10.95 6.65
C ALA A 149 -12.60 -12.42 6.27
N GLN A 150 -12.01 -12.90 5.17
CA GLN A 150 -12.05 -14.32 4.81
C GLN A 150 -11.33 -15.21 5.82
N ILE A 151 -10.21 -14.75 6.39
CA ILE A 151 -9.51 -15.45 7.48
C ILE A 151 -10.40 -15.45 8.73
N GLU A 152 -10.97 -14.30 9.08
CA GLU A 152 -11.77 -14.13 10.29
C GLU A 152 -13.07 -14.94 10.26
N TYR A 153 -13.87 -14.75 9.21
CA TYR A 153 -15.24 -15.25 9.12
C TYR A 153 -15.31 -16.66 8.53
N SER A 154 -14.43 -16.98 7.59
CA SER A 154 -14.46 -18.26 6.86
C SER A 154 -13.28 -19.17 7.17
N LYS A 155 -12.41 -18.78 8.11
CA LYS A 155 -11.21 -19.54 8.52
C LYS A 155 -10.35 -19.99 7.35
N THR A 156 -10.35 -19.18 6.28
CA THR A 156 -9.60 -19.47 5.06
C THR A 156 -8.13 -19.13 5.28
N SER A 157 -7.19 -19.94 4.75
CA SER A 157 -5.77 -19.61 4.81
C SER A 157 -5.48 -18.29 4.09
N ILE A 158 -4.49 -17.51 4.56
CA ILE A 158 -4.14 -16.22 3.95
C ILE A 158 -3.82 -16.35 2.45
N LYS A 159 -3.22 -17.46 2.03
CA LYS A 159 -2.93 -17.76 0.62
C LYS A 159 -4.20 -17.89 -0.22
N ASN A 160 -5.18 -18.64 0.25
CA ASN A 160 -6.45 -18.82 -0.48
C ASN A 160 -7.27 -17.54 -0.44
N ALA A 161 -7.31 -16.83 0.70
CA ALA A 161 -7.99 -15.55 0.83
C ALA A 161 -7.42 -14.50 -0.15
N ALA A 162 -6.09 -14.41 -0.27
CA ALA A 162 -5.43 -13.53 -1.23
C ALA A 162 -5.75 -13.90 -2.69
N LYS A 163 -5.70 -15.18 -3.04
CA LYS A 163 -6.07 -15.65 -4.39
C LYS A 163 -7.52 -15.35 -4.73
N ASN A 164 -8.46 -15.67 -3.84
CA ASN A 164 -9.88 -15.38 -4.02
C ASN A 164 -10.11 -13.89 -4.28
N THR A 165 -9.47 -13.03 -3.47
CA THR A 165 -9.58 -11.57 -3.57
C THR A 165 -9.01 -11.04 -4.88
N LEU A 166 -7.82 -11.52 -5.28
CA LEU A 166 -7.20 -11.11 -6.55
C LEU A 166 -7.98 -11.59 -7.77
N GLU A 167 -8.68 -12.72 -7.68
CA GLU A 167 -9.61 -13.16 -8.73
C GLU A 167 -10.85 -12.25 -8.81
N LYS A 168 -11.40 -11.75 -7.69
CA LYS A 168 -12.46 -10.71 -7.71
C LYS A 168 -11.97 -9.44 -8.41
N VAL A 169 -10.77 -8.98 -8.07
CA VAL A 169 -10.12 -7.81 -8.73
C VAL A 169 -9.97 -8.04 -10.23
N LYS A 170 -9.45 -9.20 -10.62
CA LYS A 170 -9.25 -9.59 -12.03
C LYS A 170 -10.55 -9.64 -12.81
N LYS A 171 -11.62 -10.20 -12.24
CA LYS A 171 -12.96 -10.27 -12.87
C LYS A 171 -13.53 -8.89 -13.20
N LEU A 172 -13.16 -7.85 -12.44
CA LEU A 172 -13.55 -6.47 -12.75
C LEU A 172 -12.61 -5.77 -13.75
N GLY A 173 -11.54 -6.43 -14.21
CA GLY A 173 -10.52 -5.86 -15.10
C GLY A 173 -9.35 -5.19 -14.37
N GLY A 174 -9.26 -5.35 -13.04
CA GLY A 174 -8.16 -4.82 -12.25
C GLY A 174 -6.93 -5.72 -12.26
N SER A 175 -5.76 -5.12 -12.05
CA SER A 175 -4.50 -5.84 -11.92
C SER A 175 -3.64 -5.31 -10.76
N GLY A 176 -2.84 -6.18 -10.16
CA GLY A 176 -1.96 -5.87 -9.04
C GLY A 176 -1.53 -7.10 -8.25
N GLY A 177 -1.16 -6.88 -6.99
CA GLY A 177 -0.77 -7.91 -6.06
C GLY A 177 -0.76 -7.43 -4.61
N VAL A 178 -0.49 -8.36 -3.72
CA VAL A 178 -0.42 -8.15 -2.27
C VAL A 178 0.77 -8.89 -1.69
N ILE A 179 1.36 -8.31 -0.65
CA ILE A 179 2.20 -9.03 0.29
C ILE A 179 1.48 -9.09 1.64
N GLY A 180 1.72 -10.15 2.39
CA GLY A 180 1.05 -10.35 3.67
C GLY A 180 1.72 -11.36 4.58
N ILE A 181 1.44 -11.22 5.86
CA ILE A 181 1.82 -12.17 6.92
C ILE A 181 0.60 -12.36 7.81
N ASP A 182 0.19 -13.60 8.06
CA ASP A 182 -0.87 -13.89 9.04
C ASP A 182 -0.32 -14.10 10.45
N LYS A 183 -1.23 -14.23 11.42
CA LYS A 183 -0.89 -14.46 12.83
C LYS A 183 -0.12 -15.75 13.09
N ASP A 184 -0.19 -16.71 12.17
CA ASP A 184 0.52 -17.99 12.22
C ASP A 184 1.87 -17.91 11.47
N LEU A 185 2.30 -16.70 11.10
CA LEU A 185 3.55 -16.38 10.41
C LEU A 185 3.65 -16.93 8.98
N ASN A 186 2.53 -17.27 8.34
CA ASN A 186 2.52 -17.62 6.92
C ASN A 186 2.70 -16.36 6.07
N ILE A 187 3.71 -16.38 5.21
CA ILE A 187 4.05 -15.27 4.31
C ILE A 187 3.45 -15.53 2.93
N ILE A 188 2.82 -14.50 2.36
CA ILE A 188 2.32 -14.51 0.98
C ILE A 188 2.85 -13.32 0.18
N MET A 189 3.03 -13.53 -1.13
CA MET A 189 3.40 -12.48 -2.08
C MET A 189 2.70 -12.71 -3.43
N GLU A 190 1.36 -12.76 -3.40
CA GLU A 190 0.49 -13.13 -4.52
C GLU A 190 0.21 -11.95 -5.46
N PHE A 191 0.11 -12.19 -6.77
CA PHE A 191 -0.16 -11.15 -7.78
C PHE A 191 -0.78 -11.74 -9.05
N ASN A 192 -1.56 -10.93 -9.75
CA ASN A 192 -2.19 -11.29 -11.03
C ASN A 192 -1.57 -10.56 -12.25
N THR A 193 -0.51 -9.78 -12.03
CA THR A 193 0.33 -9.14 -13.05
C THR A 193 1.37 -10.12 -13.65
N GLU A 194 2.12 -9.67 -14.66
CA GLU A 194 3.27 -10.41 -15.21
C GLU A 194 4.41 -10.56 -14.20
N GLY A 195 4.57 -9.56 -13.32
CA GLY A 195 5.59 -9.55 -12.27
C GLY A 195 5.25 -8.58 -11.15
N MET A 196 5.91 -8.78 -10.01
CA MET A 196 5.86 -7.95 -8.81
C MET A 196 7.21 -8.02 -8.09
N TYR A 197 7.88 -6.87 -7.95
CA TYR A 197 9.10 -6.76 -7.12
C TYR A 197 8.75 -7.08 -5.67
N ARG A 198 9.32 -8.15 -5.13
CA ARG A 198 8.96 -8.65 -3.80
C ARG A 198 10.10 -9.44 -3.16
N GLY A 199 10.04 -9.54 -1.84
CA GLY A 199 10.91 -10.42 -1.09
C GLY A 199 10.53 -10.45 0.38
N PHE A 200 11.11 -11.39 1.11
CA PHE A 200 10.95 -11.49 2.56
C PHE A 200 12.27 -11.87 3.23
N LYS A 201 12.32 -11.64 4.55
CA LYS A 201 13.37 -12.13 5.45
C LYS A 201 12.72 -12.57 6.76
N LYS A 202 13.02 -13.79 7.21
CA LYS A 202 12.59 -14.32 8.50
C LYS A 202 13.68 -14.18 9.55
N TYR A 203 13.31 -14.34 10.82
CA TYR A 203 14.23 -14.27 11.96
C TYR A 203 15.28 -15.39 11.96
N ASN A 204 14.95 -16.55 11.38
CA ASN A 204 15.84 -17.70 11.24
C ASN A 204 16.86 -17.54 10.08
N GLY A 205 16.87 -16.38 9.40
CA GLY A 205 17.78 -16.10 8.28
C GLY A 205 17.25 -16.49 6.91
N GLU A 206 16.09 -17.16 6.81
CA GLU A 206 15.48 -17.49 5.53
C GLU A 206 15.08 -16.22 4.76
N THR A 207 15.46 -16.14 3.48
CA THR A 207 15.17 -15.00 2.61
C THR A 207 14.76 -15.45 1.22
N GLU A 208 13.89 -14.67 0.57
CA GLU A 208 13.56 -14.85 -0.83
C GLU A 208 13.41 -13.49 -1.51
N ILE A 209 13.87 -13.37 -2.76
CA ILE A 209 13.69 -12.18 -3.61
C ILE A 209 13.23 -12.64 -4.98
N LYS A 210 12.14 -12.06 -5.48
CA LYS A 210 11.55 -12.40 -6.78
C LYS A 210 11.04 -11.15 -7.50
N ILE A 211 10.99 -11.24 -8.82
CA ILE A 211 10.41 -10.20 -9.70
C ILE A 211 9.30 -10.81 -10.54
N TYR A 212 9.59 -11.90 -11.23
CA TYR A 212 8.62 -12.62 -12.08
C TYR A 212 8.02 -13.82 -11.34
N LYS A 213 7.17 -14.60 -12.03
CA LYS A 213 6.60 -15.85 -11.54
C LYS A 213 7.66 -16.94 -11.45
#